data_AF-A0A7J2URS3-F1
#
_entry.id   AF-A0A7J2URS3-F1
#
_cell.length_a   1.000
_cell.length_b   1.000
_cell.length_c   1.000
_cell.angle_alpha   90.00
_cell.angle_beta   90.00
_cell.angle_gamma   90.00
#
_symmetry.space_group_name_H-M   'P 1'
#
loop_
_entity.id
_entity.type
_entity.pdbx_description
1 polymer ?
#
loop_
_entity_poly.entity_id
_entity_poly.type
_entity_poly.pdbx_seq_one_letter_code
_entity_poly.pdbx_strand_id
1 'polypeptide(L)'
;MDEDVERAAEEIIRSFLESIRDLPETRETYYSHEVYNITRPDGQPADRSRLEDFRARFLSTAPRKDEEGNIRVEVAAWTER
;
A
#
# COMPACT_ATOMS: atom_id res chain seq x y z
N MET A 1 -3.72 -10.48 23.53
CA MET A 1 -2.73 -10.86 22.51
C MET A 1 -2.13 -12.15 23.02
N ASP A 2 -2.13 -13.22 22.23
CA ASP A 2 -1.69 -14.55 22.72
C ASP A 2 -0.18 -14.56 22.97
N GLU A 3 0.25 -14.98 24.17
CA GLU A 3 1.66 -15.09 24.58
C GLU A 3 2.49 -15.95 23.60
N ASP A 4 1.85 -16.92 22.93
CA ASP A 4 2.47 -17.76 21.91
C ASP A 4 2.85 -16.96 20.65
N VAL A 5 2.07 -15.94 20.27
CA VAL A 5 2.36 -15.07 19.13
C VAL A 5 3.55 -14.17 19.44
N GLU A 6 3.62 -13.67 20.67
CA GLU A 6 4.74 -12.83 21.11
C GLU A 6 6.05 -13.62 21.16
N ARG A 7 6.02 -14.83 21.73
CA ARG A 7 7.19 -15.72 21.76
C ARG A 7 7.68 -16.08 20.36
N ALA A 8 6.76 -16.42 19.45
CA ALA A 8 7.13 -16.73 18.07
C ALA A 8 7.74 -15.52 17.35
N ALA A 9 7.21 -14.31 17.57
CA ALA A 9 7.78 -13.09 17.02
C ALA A 9 9.20 -12.83 17.56
N GLU A 10 9.41 -13.04 18.86
CA GLU A 10 10.72 -12.86 19.48
C GLU A 10 11.77 -13.84 18.93
N GLU A 11 11.42 -15.11 18.77
CA GLU A 11 12.31 -16.12 18.19
C GLU A 11 12.75 -15.77 16.76
N ILE A 12 11.82 -15.27 15.94
CA ILE A 12 12.10 -14.83 14.56
C ILE A 12 13.09 -13.66 14.57
N ILE A 13 12.85 -12.64 15.40
CA ILE A 13 13.71 -11.46 15.49
C ILE A 13 15.11 -11.87 15.96
N ARG A 14 15.20 -12.71 16.99
CA ARG A 14 16.47 -13.16 17.55
C ARG A 14 17.29 -13.93 16.52
N SER A 15 16.67 -14.90 15.84
CA SER A 15 17.34 -15.68 14.78
C SER A 15 17.82 -14.80 13.64
N PHE A 16 17.01 -13.82 13.22
CA PHE A 16 17.40 -12.87 12.18
C PHE A 16 18.61 -12.03 12.60
N LEU A 17 18.59 -11.44 13.81
CA LEU A 17 19.69 -10.63 14.32
C LEU A 17 21.00 -11.41 14.45
N GLU A 18 20.93 -12.67 14.88
CA GLU A 18 22.08 -13.56 14.92
C GLU A 18 22.65 -13.83 13.52
N SER A 19 21.79 -14.01 12.52
CA SER A 19 22.20 -14.30 11.14
C SER A 19 22.89 -13.13 10.43
N ILE A 20 22.57 -11.89 10.80
CA ILE A 20 23.12 -10.68 10.16
C ILE A 20 24.31 -10.08 10.93
N ARG A 21 24.63 -10.60 12.12
CA ARG A 21 25.61 -10.02 13.05
C ARG A 21 26.99 -9.78 12.44
N ASP A 22 27.44 -10.69 11.59
CA ASP A 22 28.79 -10.68 11.00
C ASP A 22 28.79 -10.18 9.54
N LEU A 23 27.66 -9.64 9.07
CA LEU A 23 27.60 -9.04 7.73
C LEU A 23 28.39 -7.73 7.71
N PRO A 24 29.13 -7.46 6.62
CA PRO A 24 29.86 -6.20 6.49
C PRO A 24 28.89 -5.01 6.48
N GLU A 25 29.31 -3.90 7.08
CA GLU A 25 28.57 -2.65 7.02
C GLU A 25 28.46 -2.18 5.56
N THR A 26 27.23 -2.18 5.04
CA THR A 26 26.91 -1.61 3.74
C THR A 26 26.26 -0.25 3.90
N ARG A 27 26.54 0.68 2.99
CA ARG A 27 25.83 1.94 2.90
C ARG A 27 24.35 1.66 2.64
N GLU A 28 23.47 2.28 3.41
CA GLU A 28 22.02 2.17 3.20
C GLU A 28 21.67 2.67 1.79
N THR A 29 20.98 1.83 1.03
CA THR A 29 20.50 2.15 -0.32
C THR A 29 19.00 1.87 -0.41
N TYR A 30 18.21 2.90 -0.69
CA TYR A 30 16.76 2.75 -0.89
C TYR A 30 16.39 2.17 -2.25
N TYR A 31 17.26 2.36 -3.25
CA TYR A 31 17.06 1.88 -4.61
C TYR A 31 18.35 1.24 -5.11
N SER A 32 18.23 0.16 -5.86
CA SER A 32 19.35 -0.47 -6.57
C SER A 32 19.83 0.34 -7.78
N HIS A 33 19.02 1.31 -8.22
CA HIS A 33 19.29 2.15 -9.37
C HIS A 33 19.62 3.58 -8.95
N GLU A 34 20.69 4.13 -9.52
CA GLU A 34 21.11 5.53 -9.35
C GLU A 34 20.43 6.47 -10.36
N VAL A 35 19.12 6.34 -10.52
CA VAL A 35 18.34 7.22 -11.40
C VAL A 35 17.62 8.24 -10.54
N TYR A 36 17.99 9.50 -10.70
CA TYR A 36 17.46 10.62 -9.94
C TYR A 36 16.62 11.53 -10.83
N ASN A 37 15.71 12.28 -10.21
CA ASN A 37 14.90 13.29 -10.88
C ASN A 37 14.10 12.76 -12.07
N ILE A 38 13.53 11.56 -11.94
CA ILE A 38 12.60 11.01 -12.95
C ILE A 38 11.35 11.88 -12.95
N THR A 39 11.25 12.76 -13.95
CA THR A 39 10.11 13.66 -14.12
C THR A 39 9.17 13.10 -15.16
N ARG A 40 7.87 13.15 -14.87
CA ARG A 40 6.84 12.95 -15.89
C ARG A 40 6.57 14.31 -16.55
N PRO A 41 6.65 14.44 -17.89
CA PRO A 41 6.27 15.67 -18.56
C PRO A 41 4.78 15.94 -18.36
N ASP A 42 4.43 17.22 -18.33
CA ASP A 42 3.03 17.63 -18.33
C ASP A 42 2.36 17.11 -19.60
N GLY A 43 1.35 16.26 -19.40
CA GLY A 43 0.53 15.71 -20.46
C GLY A 43 -0.79 16.45 -20.56
N GLN A 44 -1.51 16.21 -21.66
CA GLN A 44 -2.91 16.60 -21.74
C GLN A 44 -3.75 15.70 -20.82
N PRO A 45 -4.85 16.22 -20.25
CA PRO A 45 -5.84 15.40 -19.57
C PRO A 45 -6.31 14.25 -20.48
N ALA A 46 -6.63 13.10 -19.87
CA ALA A 46 -7.25 12.01 -20.61
C ALA A 46 -8.58 12.48 -21.22
N ASP A 47 -8.89 11.99 -22.41
CA ASP A 47 -10.17 12.22 -23.06
C ASP A 47 -11.31 11.58 -22.28
N ARG A 48 -12.53 12.08 -22.51
CA ARG A 48 -13.73 11.65 -21.78
C ARG A 48 -14.02 10.17 -21.94
N SER A 49 -13.87 9.62 -23.15
CA SER A 49 -14.10 8.18 -23.40
C SER A 49 -13.17 7.30 -22.57
N ARG A 50 -11.89 7.66 -22.50
CA ARG A 50 -10.91 6.93 -21.69
C ARG A 50 -11.22 7.00 -20.18
N LEU A 51 -11.74 8.13 -19.72
CA LEU A 51 -12.19 8.29 -18.33
C LEU A 51 -13.44 7.46 -18.02
N GLU A 52 -14.38 7.38 -18.95
CA GLU A 52 -15.59 6.54 -18.84
C GLU A 52 -15.22 5.04 -18.82
N ASP A 53 -14.32 4.60 -19.70
CA ASP A 53 -13.79 3.23 -19.72
C ASP A 53 -13.01 2.87 -18.45
N PHE A 54 -12.25 3.83 -17.92
CA PHE A 54 -11.57 3.67 -16.63
C PHE A 54 -12.60 3.53 -15.51
N ARG A 55 -13.60 4.40 -15.45
CA ARG A 55 -14.64 4.39 -14.42
C ARG A 55 -15.40 3.07 -14.41
N ALA A 56 -15.78 2.56 -15.59
CA ALA A 56 -16.48 1.27 -15.71
C ALA A 56 -15.66 0.12 -15.14
N ARG A 57 -14.36 0.04 -15.50
CA ARG A 57 -13.46 -1.01 -14.99
C ARG A 57 -13.21 -0.87 -13.49
N PHE A 58 -12.94 0.34 -13.02
CA PHE A 58 -12.70 0.61 -11.60
C PHE A 58 -13.90 0.21 -10.73
N LEU A 59 -15.11 0.54 -11.16
CA LEU A 59 -16.33 0.20 -10.41
C LEU A 59 -16.74 -1.27 -10.54
N SER A 60 -16.25 -2.00 -11.55
CA SER A 60 -16.57 -3.44 -11.70
C SER A 60 -16.04 -4.30 -10.55
N THR A 61 -15.01 -3.84 -9.84
CA THR A 61 -14.43 -4.51 -8.68
C THR A 61 -14.89 -3.93 -7.35
N ALA A 62 -15.71 -2.87 -7.36
CA ALA A 62 -16.16 -2.21 -6.15
C ALA A 62 -17.14 -3.12 -5.37
N PRO A 63 -16.95 -3.32 -4.05
CA PRO A 63 -17.84 -4.18 -3.26
C PRO A 63 -19.30 -3.72 -3.29
N ARG A 64 -19.55 -2.40 -3.27
CA ARG A 64 -20.87 -1.78 -3.42
C ARG A 64 -20.76 -0.42 -4.10
N LYS A 65 -21.81 -0.07 -4.84
CA LYS A 65 -22.01 1.26 -5.44
C LYS A 65 -23.38 1.82 -5.07
N ASP A 66 -23.50 3.14 -5.02
CA ASP A 66 -24.79 3.82 -4.96
C ASP A 66 -25.44 3.97 -6.36
N GLU A 67 -26.61 4.60 -6.41
CA GLU A 67 -27.37 4.83 -7.64
C GLU A 67 -26.68 5.81 -8.59
N GLU A 68 -25.80 6.68 -8.07
CA GLU A 68 -25.02 7.66 -8.81
C GLU A 68 -23.68 7.08 -9.31
N GLY A 69 -23.36 5.84 -8.93
CA GLY A 69 -22.15 5.15 -9.33
C GLY A 69 -20.91 5.60 -8.55
N ASN A 70 -21.06 5.98 -7.29
CA ASN A 70 -19.97 6.21 -6.34
C ASN A 70 -19.75 4.98 -5.45
N ILE A 71 -18.55 4.84 -4.87
CA ILE A 71 -18.25 3.73 -3.95
C ILE A 71 -19.00 3.96 -2.64
N ARG A 72 -19.75 2.95 -2.21
CA ARG A 72 -20.42 2.96 -0.91
C ARG A 72 -19.51 2.34 0.15
N VAL A 73 -19.28 3.08 1.23
CA VAL A 73 -18.50 2.63 2.40
C VAL A 73 -19.36 2.72 3.65
N GLU A 74 -19.08 1.87 4.64
CA GLU A 74 -19.68 1.99 5.97
C GLU A 74 -18.92 3.06 6.75
N VAL A 75 -19.66 3.93 7.44
CA VAL A 75 -19.09 4.95 8.33
C VAL A 75 -19.39 4.52 9.75
N ALA A 76 -18.34 4.28 10.54
CA ALA A 76 -18.48 4.15 11.98
C ALA A 76 -18.48 5.55 12.60
N ALA A 77 -19.51 5.86 13.40
CA ALA A 77 -19.53 7.07 14.22
C ALA A 77 -19.28 6.68 15.68
N TRP A 78 -18.46 7.46 16.38
CA TRP A 78 -18.33 7.34 17.82
C TRP A 78 -19.64 7.83 18.47
N THR A 79 -20.34 6.96 19.20
CA THR A 79 -21.49 7.37 20.01
C THR A 79 -20.98 7.94 21.33
N GLU A 80 -21.48 9.11 21.72
CA GLU A 80 -21.26 9.62 23.09
C GLU A 80 -21.87 8.63 24.09
N ARG A 81 -21.11 8.31 25.14
CA ARG A 81 -21.50 7.39 26.21
C ARG A 81 -22.40 8.06 27.24
#